data_AF-A0A9N9DHY3-F1
#
_entry.id   AF-A0A9N9DHY3-F1
#
_cell.length_a   1.000
_cell.length_b   1.000
_cell.length_c   1.000
_cell.angle_alpha   90.00
_cell.angle_beta   90.00
_cell.angle_gamma   90.00
#
_symmetry.space_group_name_H-M   'P 1'
#
loop_
_entity.id
_entity.type
_entity.pdbx_description
1 polymer ?
#
loop_
_entity_poly.entity_id
_entity_poly.type
_entity_poly.pdbx_seq_one_letter_code
_entity_poly.pdbx_strand_id
1 'polypeptide(L)'
;MYAENFNLLPHIKFNTTVLKISILPDKRWNVKYIIQCENEEKEEIFDFVMVCTGKHRKPRWPEFKGMNLFKAYDHSPSRFTQYIIPPFIRGKIIENYIIKSFTYPPHLEPNDPIIATLPIINFEIFQYLAAGTVIVKPDIKELKSENNQIEFIDGTVLENIDVVIYATGFDIDFSFLDNQVFTGGDEIIQEFRNDFYNLVWLYKSIYPPKYPNIAFLGLSLGAPILPISEMQARHIIGHIKGFIKPLPSQYEMEKSIRNNYEAIRKNSCKHARSAIRQNYLSYLDSLSKDVGCYPYSYEIIKKFGFSFWKLIMFGIATPVQYRLLGRNSWEGAREAILLYNKNSFKPIAKRSKVYNLLIYILIISLILLKRNGTEPDNRPNVEEL
;
A
#
# COMPACT_ATOMS: atom_id res chain seq x y z
N MET A 1 22.57 11.74 6.99
CA MET A 1 21.12 11.43 6.94
C MET A 1 20.56 11.75 5.54
N TYR A 2 19.41 11.18 5.14
CA TYR A 2 18.86 11.36 3.78
C TYR A 2 18.59 12.83 3.42
N ALA A 3 17.98 13.60 4.33
CA ALA A 3 17.64 15.00 4.09
C ALA A 3 18.88 15.90 3.90
N GLU A 4 19.99 15.61 4.60
CA GLU A 4 21.27 16.29 4.41
C GLU A 4 21.90 15.92 3.07
N ASN A 5 21.96 14.62 2.73
CA ASN A 5 22.58 14.09 1.52
C ASN A 5 21.97 14.65 0.22
N PHE A 6 20.68 15.03 0.27
CA PHE A 6 19.97 15.64 -0.87
C PHE A 6 19.62 17.12 -0.65
N ASN A 7 20.25 17.78 0.33
CA ASN A 7 20.06 19.19 0.70
C ASN A 7 18.58 19.63 0.77
N LEU A 8 17.75 18.82 1.45
CA LEU A 8 16.31 19.06 1.57
C LEU A 8 15.95 20.00 2.72
N LEU A 9 16.82 20.12 3.73
CA LEU A 9 16.56 20.91 4.94
C LEU A 9 16.26 22.41 4.67
N PRO A 10 16.92 23.12 3.73
CA PRO A 10 16.59 24.51 3.40
C PRO A 10 15.19 24.72 2.82
N HIS A 11 14.48 23.65 2.44
CA HIS A 11 13.13 23.68 1.88
C HIS A 11 12.04 23.30 2.90
N ILE A 12 12.39 23.12 4.18
CA ILE A 12 11.46 22.66 5.23
C ILE A 12 11.28 23.77 6.29
N LYS A 13 10.09 24.40 6.28
CA LYS A 13 9.63 25.26 7.39
C LYS A 13 9.20 24.36 8.57
N PHE A 14 10.08 24.20 9.57
CA PHE A 14 9.76 23.48 10.82
C PHE A 14 8.85 24.31 11.73
N ASN A 15 8.19 23.67 12.70
CA ASN A 15 7.25 24.30 13.64
C ASN A 15 6.09 25.06 12.95
N THR A 16 5.83 24.76 11.68
CA THR A 16 4.79 25.37 10.85
C THR A 16 3.63 24.39 10.65
N THR A 17 2.45 24.74 11.13
CA THR A 17 1.25 23.91 11.01
C THR A 17 0.33 24.46 9.92
N VAL A 18 0.08 23.69 8.87
CA VAL A 18 -0.96 24.03 7.88
C VAL A 18 -2.32 23.88 8.52
N LEU A 19 -3.11 24.96 8.49
CA LEU A 19 -4.44 25.05 9.10
C LEU A 19 -5.54 24.81 8.07
N LYS A 20 -5.40 25.39 6.86
CA LYS A 20 -6.38 25.25 5.79
C LYS A 20 -5.72 25.35 4.41
N ILE A 21 -6.24 24.60 3.46
CA ILE A 21 -5.89 24.64 2.03
C ILE A 21 -7.20 24.80 1.27
N SER A 22 -7.30 25.82 0.43
CA SER A 22 -8.51 26.13 -0.33
C SER A 22 -8.19 26.60 -1.75
N ILE A 23 -8.94 26.11 -2.72
CA ILE A 23 -8.81 26.51 -4.13
C ILE A 23 -9.40 27.92 -4.35
N LEU A 24 -8.70 28.71 -5.16
CA LEU A 24 -9.09 30.07 -5.57
C LEU A 24 -9.82 30.04 -6.93
N PRO A 25 -10.53 31.12 -7.33
CA PRO A 25 -11.22 31.19 -8.63
C PRO A 25 -10.30 31.04 -9.85
N ASP A 26 -9.01 31.38 -9.71
CA ASP A 26 -7.97 31.17 -10.73
C ASP A 26 -7.37 29.76 -10.75
N LYS A 27 -7.94 28.85 -9.93
CA LYS A 27 -7.53 27.45 -9.70
C LYS A 27 -6.22 27.25 -8.94
N ARG A 28 -5.55 28.30 -8.45
CA ARG A 28 -4.41 28.16 -7.54
C ARG A 28 -4.89 27.84 -6.11
N TRP A 29 -3.98 27.42 -5.25
CA TRP A 29 -4.28 27.06 -3.87
C TRP A 29 -3.80 28.13 -2.90
N ASN A 30 -4.70 28.68 -2.10
CA ASN A 30 -4.31 29.38 -0.88
C ASN A 30 -4.02 28.35 0.21
N VAL A 31 -2.85 28.47 0.85
CA VAL A 31 -2.41 27.63 1.97
C VAL A 31 -2.23 28.52 3.20
N LYS A 32 -3.18 28.42 4.13
CA LYS A 32 -3.12 29.06 5.44
C LYS A 32 -2.37 28.18 6.44
N TYR A 33 -1.41 28.76 7.14
CA TYR A 33 -0.60 28.09 8.15
C TYR A 33 -0.29 29.00 9.35
N ILE A 34 0.19 28.42 10.43
CA ILE A 34 0.68 29.15 11.62
C ILE A 34 2.10 28.70 11.97
N ILE A 35 2.98 29.65 12.32
CA ILE A 35 4.31 29.37 12.85
C ILE A 35 4.20 29.35 14.38
N GLN A 36 4.37 28.19 15.00
CA GLN A 36 4.09 27.96 16.43
C GLN A 36 4.92 28.84 17.37
N CYS A 37 6.11 29.26 16.96
CA CYS A 37 6.99 30.14 17.74
C CYS A 37 6.63 31.63 17.63
N GLU A 38 5.89 32.02 16.59
CA GLU A 38 5.49 33.41 16.31
C GLU A 38 4.01 33.65 16.70
N ASN A 39 3.21 32.58 16.76
CA ASN A 39 1.75 32.57 16.93
C ASN A 39 1.00 33.42 15.87
N GLU A 40 1.62 33.62 14.71
CA GLU A 40 1.11 34.42 13.60
C GLU A 40 0.56 33.50 12.49
N GLU A 41 -0.69 33.73 12.08
CA GLU A 41 -1.28 33.06 10.92
C GLU A 41 -0.83 33.75 9.62
N LYS A 42 -0.39 32.95 8.64
CA LYS A 42 0.14 33.40 7.34
C LYS A 42 -0.52 32.64 6.20
N GLU A 43 -0.67 33.29 5.06
CA GLU A 43 -1.30 32.74 3.85
C GLU A 43 -0.37 32.91 2.65
N GLU A 44 -0.08 31.81 1.94
CA GLU A 44 0.76 31.78 0.74
C GLU A 44 -0.02 31.08 -0.40
N ILE A 45 0.10 31.62 -1.63
CA ILE A 45 -0.59 31.08 -2.81
C ILE A 45 0.37 30.21 -3.64
N PHE A 46 -0.05 28.99 -3.96
CA PHE A 46 0.72 27.99 -4.70
C PHE A 46 -0.01 27.50 -5.95
N ASP A 47 0.73 27.32 -7.04
CA ASP A 47 0.17 26.75 -8.29
C ASP A 47 -0.18 25.26 -8.16
N PHE A 48 0.59 24.54 -7.33
CA PHE A 48 0.44 23.11 -7.05
C PHE A 48 0.65 22.81 -5.56
N VAL A 49 -0.13 21.87 -5.02
CA VAL A 49 0.00 21.38 -3.63
C VAL A 49 0.27 19.87 -3.60
N MET A 50 1.14 19.43 -2.69
CA MET A 50 1.40 18.00 -2.45
C MET A 50 1.17 17.66 -0.98
N VAL A 51 0.14 16.85 -0.71
CA VAL A 51 -0.32 16.49 0.64
C VAL A 51 0.46 15.28 1.14
N CYS A 52 1.39 15.51 2.08
CA CYS A 52 2.32 14.51 2.59
C CYS A 52 2.03 14.06 4.05
N THR A 53 0.85 14.37 4.59
CA THR A 53 0.49 14.13 6.00
C THR A 53 0.30 12.65 6.39
N GLY A 54 0.23 11.76 5.40
CA GLY A 54 0.02 10.33 5.62
C GLY A 54 -1.39 9.99 6.12
N LYS A 55 -1.52 8.88 6.85
CA LYS A 55 -2.80 8.24 7.21
C LYS A 55 -2.81 7.54 8.58
N HIS A 56 -1.82 7.85 9.41
CA HIS A 56 -1.61 7.23 10.72
C HIS A 56 -1.48 8.31 11.80
N ARG A 57 -2.25 9.40 11.67
CA ARG A 57 -2.27 10.55 12.58
C ARG A 57 -3.50 10.54 13.49
N LYS A 58 -4.69 10.36 12.92
CA LYS A 58 -5.95 10.27 13.67
C LYS A 58 -6.17 8.81 14.11
N PRO A 59 -6.01 8.46 15.41
CA PRO A 59 -6.29 7.11 15.87
C PRO A 59 -7.77 6.76 15.66
N ARG A 60 -8.05 5.55 15.18
CA ARG A 60 -9.42 5.05 15.02
C ARG A 60 -9.87 4.49 16.35
N TRP A 61 -10.74 5.21 17.04
CA TRP A 61 -11.37 4.77 18.27
C TRP A 61 -12.77 4.20 17.97
N PRO A 62 -12.96 2.88 17.79
CA PRO A 62 -14.29 2.27 17.84
C PRO A 62 -14.78 2.29 19.30
N GLU A 63 -15.90 2.94 19.58
CA GLU A 63 -16.32 3.21 20.95
C GLU A 63 -16.65 1.92 21.74
N PHE A 64 -15.88 1.69 22.82
CA PHE A 64 -16.14 0.71 23.87
C PHE A 64 -16.01 1.42 25.24
N LYS A 65 -16.66 0.90 26.30
CA LYS A 65 -16.62 1.49 27.66
C LYS A 65 -15.20 1.45 28.27
N GLY A 66 -14.52 2.59 28.41
CA GLY A 66 -13.26 2.70 29.17
C GLY A 66 -12.00 2.29 28.39
N MET A 67 -11.50 3.21 27.56
CA MET A 67 -10.86 2.85 26.29
C MET A 67 -9.38 3.30 26.10
N ASN A 68 -8.70 3.70 27.17
CA ASN A 68 -7.40 4.37 27.06
C ASN A 68 -6.23 3.41 27.41
N LEU A 69 -5.17 3.34 26.55
CA LEU A 69 -3.75 2.91 26.77
C LEU A 69 -3.12 1.94 25.68
N PHE A 70 -1.85 2.17 25.26
CA PHE A 70 -0.86 1.32 24.50
C PHE A 70 -1.00 0.87 22.98
N LYS A 71 0.14 0.50 22.30
CA LYS A 71 0.28 -0.24 20.96
C LYS A 71 1.74 -0.66 20.51
N ALA A 72 1.93 -1.38 19.36
CA ALA A 72 3.19 -1.98 18.76
C ALA A 72 3.21 -2.15 17.17
N TYR A 73 4.19 -2.88 16.49
CA TYR A 73 4.31 -3.50 15.08
C TYR A 73 5.68 -3.25 14.28
N ASP A 74 6.15 -3.84 13.12
CA ASP A 74 6.13 -5.20 12.42
C ASP A 74 6.85 -5.27 10.95
N HIS A 75 7.07 -6.45 10.25
CA HIS A 75 6.91 -6.82 8.75
C HIS A 75 8.01 -7.54 7.83
N SER A 76 7.65 -8.31 6.71
CA SER A 76 8.41 -8.53 5.38
C SER A 76 7.79 -9.43 4.19
N PRO A 77 7.98 -9.13 2.84
CA PRO A 77 7.71 -10.04 1.63
C PRO A 77 8.57 -9.87 0.28
N SER A 78 8.26 -10.54 -0.90
CA SER A 78 9.10 -10.58 -2.19
C SER A 78 8.42 -10.67 -3.63
N ARG A 79 9.19 -10.74 -4.79
CA ARG A 79 8.70 -10.57 -6.23
C ARG A 79 8.00 -11.75 -6.91
N PHE A 80 8.65 -12.90 -7.14
CA PHE A 80 8.21 -13.91 -8.15
C PHE A 80 6.78 -14.41 -7.92
N THR A 81 6.44 -14.59 -6.64
CA THR A 81 5.12 -14.93 -6.09
C THR A 81 4.02 -13.92 -6.39
N GLN A 82 4.35 -12.72 -6.87
CA GLN A 82 3.41 -11.62 -7.08
C GLN A 82 2.83 -11.55 -8.51
N TYR A 83 3.44 -12.26 -9.47
CA TYR A 83 3.10 -12.15 -10.91
C TYR A 83 2.77 -13.45 -11.64
N ILE A 84 3.48 -14.54 -11.34
CA ILE A 84 3.40 -15.78 -12.12
C ILE A 84 2.36 -16.75 -11.52
N ILE A 85 2.18 -16.73 -10.20
CA ILE A 85 1.22 -17.58 -9.50
C ILE A 85 -0.11 -16.81 -9.34
N PRO A 86 -1.25 -17.31 -9.87
CA PRO A 86 -2.56 -16.69 -9.69
C PRO A 86 -2.91 -16.50 -8.20
N PRO A 87 -3.62 -15.42 -7.81
CA PRO A 87 -3.86 -15.10 -6.40
C PRO A 87 -4.46 -16.25 -5.57
N PHE A 88 -5.42 -17.00 -6.12
CA PHE A 88 -6.04 -18.13 -5.42
C PHE A 88 -5.07 -19.32 -5.21
N ILE A 89 -4.20 -19.60 -6.19
CA ILE A 89 -3.16 -20.63 -6.05
C ILE A 89 -2.11 -20.17 -5.05
N ARG A 90 -1.71 -18.89 -5.09
CA ARG A 90 -0.81 -18.29 -4.11
C ARG A 90 -1.39 -18.35 -2.70
N GLY A 91 -2.69 -18.09 -2.56
CA GLY A 91 -3.44 -18.27 -1.32
C GLY A 91 -3.29 -19.70 -0.82
N LYS A 92 -3.76 -20.69 -1.58
CA LYS A 92 -3.70 -22.11 -1.19
C LYS A 92 -2.28 -22.63 -0.95
N ILE A 93 -1.25 -22.09 -1.61
CA ILE A 93 0.16 -22.44 -1.34
C ILE A 93 0.66 -21.81 -0.03
N ILE A 94 0.40 -20.52 0.21
CA ILE A 94 0.77 -19.84 1.47
C ILE A 94 0.04 -20.49 2.65
N GLU A 95 -1.24 -20.77 2.48
CA GLU A 95 -2.11 -21.50 3.40
C GLU A 95 -1.56 -22.90 3.70
N ASN A 96 -1.39 -23.76 2.69
CA ASN A 96 -0.80 -25.09 2.91
C ASN A 96 0.61 -25.04 3.52
N TYR A 97 1.39 -23.98 3.27
CA TYR A 97 2.73 -23.84 3.84
C TYR A 97 2.69 -23.35 5.28
N ILE A 98 1.86 -22.37 5.62
CA ILE A 98 1.68 -21.85 6.99
C ILE A 98 1.06 -22.94 7.86
N ILE A 99 -0.06 -23.55 7.45
CA ILE A 99 -0.77 -24.61 8.21
C ILE A 99 0.15 -25.82 8.47
N LYS A 100 1.08 -26.14 7.56
CA LYS A 100 2.01 -27.27 7.74
C LYS A 100 3.34 -26.88 8.40
N SER A 101 3.64 -25.60 8.56
CA SER A 101 4.84 -25.10 9.25
C SER A 101 4.55 -24.59 10.67
N PHE A 102 3.30 -24.25 10.97
CA PHE A 102 2.85 -23.72 12.26
C PHE A 102 1.58 -24.44 12.72
N THR A 103 1.70 -25.27 13.75
CA THR A 103 0.54 -25.82 14.47
C THR A 103 -0.10 -24.73 15.32
N TYR A 104 -1.27 -24.22 14.90
CA TYR A 104 -2.08 -23.30 15.68
C TYR A 104 -3.27 -24.03 16.35
N PRO A 105 -3.81 -23.51 17.48
CA PRO A 105 -5.04 -24.02 18.07
C PRO A 105 -6.22 -23.94 17.08
N PRO A 106 -7.09 -24.97 16.96
CA PRO A 106 -8.19 -24.95 15.99
C PRO A 106 -9.16 -23.77 16.09
N HIS A 107 -9.30 -23.16 17.28
CA HIS A 107 -10.12 -21.95 17.47
C HIS A 107 -9.50 -20.67 16.89
N LEU A 108 -8.28 -20.73 16.33
CA LEU A 108 -7.60 -19.63 15.61
C LEU A 108 -7.53 -19.88 14.10
N GLU A 109 -8.26 -20.87 13.58
CA GLU A 109 -8.37 -21.12 12.14
C GLU A 109 -9.06 -19.92 11.43
N PRO A 110 -8.46 -19.32 10.39
CA PRO A 110 -9.03 -18.13 9.77
C PRO A 110 -10.24 -18.46 8.89
N ASN A 111 -11.40 -17.89 9.23
CA ASN A 111 -12.63 -17.99 8.43
C ASN A 111 -12.51 -17.36 7.02
N ASP A 112 -11.62 -16.37 6.87
CA ASP A 112 -11.32 -15.70 5.60
C ASP A 112 -10.02 -16.24 4.97
N PRO A 113 -9.92 -16.36 3.63
CA PRO A 113 -8.68 -16.77 2.97
C PRO A 113 -7.51 -15.83 3.32
N ILE A 114 -6.34 -16.38 3.67
CA ILE A 114 -5.17 -15.64 4.22
C ILE A 114 -4.71 -14.45 3.35
N ILE A 115 -5.00 -14.45 2.05
CA ILE A 115 -4.68 -13.34 1.13
C ILE A 115 -5.63 -12.13 1.24
N ALA A 116 -6.84 -12.33 1.77
CA ALA A 116 -7.91 -11.33 1.79
C ALA A 116 -7.67 -10.22 2.83
N THR A 117 -7.02 -10.56 3.94
CA THR A 117 -6.52 -9.61 4.97
C THR A 117 -5.04 -9.24 4.74
N LEU A 118 -4.46 -8.44 5.64
CA LEU A 118 -3.01 -8.30 5.77
C LEU A 118 -2.57 -9.18 6.95
N PRO A 119 -1.51 -9.99 6.82
CA PRO A 119 -1.03 -10.81 7.92
C PRO A 119 -0.47 -9.92 9.03
N ILE A 120 -0.75 -10.31 10.28
CA ILE A 120 0.11 -9.94 11.40
C ILE A 120 1.42 -10.70 11.19
N ILE A 121 2.55 -10.03 11.25
CA ILE A 121 3.85 -10.69 11.43
C ILE A 121 4.27 -10.44 12.90
N ASN A 122 4.82 -11.49 13.51
CA ASN A 122 5.30 -11.52 14.89
C ASN A 122 6.08 -12.83 15.07
N PHE A 123 7.27 -12.78 15.68
CA PHE A 123 8.15 -13.96 15.80
C PHE A 123 7.94 -14.75 17.11
N GLU A 124 7.19 -14.19 18.06
CA GLU A 124 7.09 -14.66 19.45
C GLU A 124 5.66 -15.02 19.86
N ILE A 125 4.65 -14.53 19.14
CA ILE A 125 3.21 -14.72 19.46
C ILE A 125 2.83 -16.18 19.71
N PHE A 126 3.33 -17.12 18.90
CA PHE A 126 3.07 -18.55 19.09
C PHE A 126 3.73 -19.14 20.35
N GLN A 127 4.86 -18.58 20.80
CA GLN A 127 5.52 -18.97 22.04
C GLN A 127 4.68 -18.49 23.24
N TYR A 128 4.20 -17.24 23.19
CA TYR A 128 3.34 -16.68 24.24
C TYR A 128 1.96 -17.36 24.33
N LEU A 129 1.39 -17.78 23.19
CA LEU A 129 0.18 -18.61 23.13
C LEU A 129 0.42 -20.01 23.73
N ALA A 130 1.52 -20.68 23.35
CA ALA A 130 1.85 -22.02 23.86
C ALA A 130 2.19 -22.03 25.35
N ALA A 131 2.75 -20.94 25.88
CA ALA A 131 3.01 -20.74 27.31
C ALA A 131 1.77 -20.32 28.12
N GLY A 132 0.61 -20.10 27.48
CA GLY A 132 -0.60 -19.59 28.13
C GLY A 132 -0.54 -18.11 28.55
N THR A 133 0.60 -17.43 28.34
CA THR A 133 0.82 -16.02 28.71
C THR A 133 0.09 -15.02 27.80
N VAL A 134 -0.36 -15.46 26.63
CA VAL A 134 -1.32 -14.76 25.78
C VAL A 134 -2.50 -15.70 25.55
N ILE A 135 -3.72 -15.18 25.76
CA ILE A 135 -4.97 -15.89 25.54
C ILE A 135 -5.77 -15.08 24.50
N VAL A 136 -6.27 -15.76 23.46
CA VAL A 136 -7.16 -15.12 22.48
C VAL A 136 -8.61 -15.26 22.96
N LYS A 137 -9.38 -14.22 22.74
CA LYS A 137 -10.83 -14.16 22.98
C LYS A 137 -11.53 -13.65 21.71
N PRO A 138 -12.83 -13.95 21.52
CA PRO A 138 -13.62 -13.34 20.46
C PRO A 138 -13.89 -11.85 20.78
N ASP A 139 -14.70 -11.17 19.97
CA ASP A 139 -14.98 -9.75 20.16
C ASP A 139 -15.56 -9.42 21.55
N ILE A 140 -15.25 -8.22 22.03
CA ILE A 140 -15.74 -7.68 23.31
C ILE A 140 -17.22 -7.34 23.17
N LYS A 141 -18.04 -7.83 24.10
CA LYS A 141 -19.45 -7.48 24.24
C LYS A 141 -19.63 -6.28 25.16
N GLU A 142 -19.02 -6.30 26.34
CA GLU A 142 -19.06 -5.20 27.30
C GLU A 142 -17.79 -5.14 28.17
N LEU A 143 -17.43 -3.93 28.59
CA LEU A 143 -16.37 -3.66 29.54
C LEU A 143 -17.02 -3.19 30.85
N LYS A 144 -16.87 -4.01 31.89
CA LYS A 144 -17.46 -3.85 33.22
C LYS A 144 -16.43 -3.19 34.13
N SER A 145 -16.23 -1.91 33.86
CA SER A 145 -15.27 -1.01 34.53
C SER A 145 -15.39 -0.98 36.06
N GLU A 146 -16.59 -1.24 36.57
CA GLU A 146 -16.92 -1.31 37.99
C GLU A 146 -16.23 -2.46 38.73
N ASN A 147 -15.90 -3.56 38.02
CA ASN A 147 -15.34 -4.79 38.59
C ASN A 147 -14.02 -5.22 37.91
N ASN A 148 -13.38 -4.36 37.12
CA ASN A 148 -12.23 -4.69 36.26
C ASN A 148 -12.46 -5.96 35.40
N GLN A 149 -13.66 -6.10 34.84
CA GLN A 149 -14.12 -7.27 34.08
C GLN A 149 -14.35 -6.95 32.60
N ILE A 150 -14.14 -7.95 31.73
CA ILE A 150 -14.47 -7.90 30.29
C ILE A 150 -15.39 -9.07 29.96
N GLU A 151 -16.58 -8.79 29.43
CA GLU A 151 -17.47 -9.80 28.87
C GLU A 151 -17.31 -9.87 27.34
N PHE A 152 -17.16 -11.07 26.79
CA PHE A 152 -17.00 -11.32 25.36
C PHE A 152 -18.30 -11.83 24.73
N ILE A 153 -18.39 -11.81 23.40
CA ILE A 153 -19.61 -12.23 22.67
C ILE A 153 -19.95 -13.73 22.83
N ASP A 154 -19.01 -14.56 23.30
CA ASP A 154 -19.24 -15.96 23.66
C ASP A 154 -19.85 -16.14 25.07
N GLY A 155 -20.09 -15.04 25.80
CA GLY A 155 -20.59 -15.03 27.17
C GLY A 155 -19.51 -15.33 28.22
N THR A 156 -18.26 -15.55 27.83
CA THR A 156 -17.16 -15.68 28.80
C THR A 156 -16.78 -14.32 29.37
N VAL A 157 -16.33 -14.33 30.62
CA VAL A 157 -15.82 -13.15 31.33
C VAL A 157 -14.34 -13.36 31.65
N LEU A 158 -13.53 -12.33 31.46
CA LEU A 158 -12.23 -12.20 32.11
C LEU A 158 -12.34 -11.21 33.28
N GLU A 159 -11.65 -11.51 34.37
CA GLU A 159 -11.63 -10.73 35.61
C GLU A 159 -10.22 -10.20 35.88
N ASN A 160 -10.10 -9.20 36.77
CA ASN A 160 -8.82 -8.62 37.20
C ASN A 160 -8.00 -8.05 36.02
N ILE A 161 -8.65 -7.30 35.12
CA ILE A 161 -8.00 -6.65 33.98
C ILE A 161 -7.56 -5.22 34.35
N ASP A 162 -6.24 -5.01 34.44
CA ASP A 162 -5.64 -3.71 34.78
C ASP A 162 -5.58 -2.72 33.59
N VAL A 163 -5.46 -3.22 32.35
CA VAL A 163 -5.16 -2.41 31.14
C VAL A 163 -5.85 -2.99 29.91
N VAL A 164 -6.43 -2.14 29.06
CA VAL A 164 -7.07 -2.54 27.79
C VAL A 164 -6.41 -1.83 26.60
N ILE A 165 -5.91 -2.61 25.64
CA ILE A 165 -5.02 -2.12 24.56
C ILE A 165 -5.72 -2.11 23.20
N TYR A 166 -6.04 -0.92 22.69
CA TYR A 166 -6.93 -0.79 21.51
C TYR A 166 -6.21 -0.96 20.18
N ALA A 167 -6.09 -2.21 19.72
CA ALA A 167 -5.53 -2.69 18.44
C ALA A 167 -5.97 -1.98 17.13
N THR A 168 -6.87 -1.01 17.20
CA THR A 168 -7.98 -0.76 16.26
C THR A 168 -7.62 0.00 14.96
N GLY A 169 -6.45 0.63 14.90
CA GLY A 169 -5.90 1.31 13.72
C GLY A 169 -6.01 2.83 13.75
N PHE A 170 -6.16 3.43 12.55
CA PHE A 170 -6.17 4.86 12.29
C PHE A 170 -7.17 5.20 11.18
N ASP A 171 -7.69 6.42 11.23
CA ASP A 171 -8.56 7.00 10.20
C ASP A 171 -7.76 7.96 9.29
N ILE A 172 -8.29 8.19 8.09
CA ILE A 172 -7.74 9.17 7.15
C ILE A 172 -8.27 10.55 7.54
N ASP A 173 -7.38 11.52 7.70
CA ASP A 173 -7.72 12.86 8.17
C ASP A 173 -7.01 13.93 7.33
N PHE A 174 -7.82 14.64 6.55
CA PHE A 174 -7.42 15.82 5.80
C PHE A 174 -8.34 17.00 6.15
N SER A 175 -8.67 17.19 7.44
CA SER A 175 -9.53 18.27 7.96
C SER A 175 -9.10 19.70 7.61
N PHE A 176 -7.87 19.90 7.14
CA PHE A 176 -7.36 21.15 6.57
C PHE A 176 -7.75 21.35 5.08
N LEU A 177 -8.41 20.37 4.45
CA LEU A 177 -8.92 20.42 3.07
C LEU A 177 -10.45 20.26 3.08
N ASP A 178 -11.09 20.78 2.04
CA ASP A 178 -12.48 20.44 1.75
C ASP A 178 -12.61 18.95 1.41
N ASN A 179 -13.58 18.28 2.05
CA ASN A 179 -13.88 16.86 1.89
C ASN A 179 -14.03 16.46 0.41
N GLN A 180 -14.68 17.30 -0.41
CA GLN A 180 -14.92 17.01 -1.83
C GLN A 180 -13.62 16.84 -2.64
N VAL A 181 -12.51 17.44 -2.18
CA VAL A 181 -11.20 17.39 -2.87
C VAL A 181 -10.64 15.98 -2.86
N PHE A 182 -10.92 15.15 -1.85
CA PHE A 182 -10.35 13.79 -1.76
C PHE A 182 -11.38 12.66 -1.76
N THR A 183 -12.67 12.93 -1.54
CA THR A 183 -13.75 11.91 -1.60
C THR A 183 -14.48 11.86 -2.94
N GLY A 184 -14.31 12.87 -3.80
CA GLY A 184 -15.05 13.03 -5.06
C GLY A 184 -16.40 13.75 -4.90
N GLY A 185 -16.91 13.91 -3.67
CA GLY A 185 -18.19 14.55 -3.36
C GLY A 185 -19.21 13.59 -2.74
N ASP A 186 -20.31 14.16 -2.21
CA ASP A 186 -21.25 13.43 -1.35
C ASP A 186 -22.00 12.30 -2.04
N GLU A 187 -22.29 12.40 -3.34
CA GLU A 187 -22.88 11.32 -4.14
C GLU A 187 -22.02 10.05 -4.12
N ILE A 188 -20.71 10.22 -4.28
CA ILE A 188 -19.73 9.13 -4.32
C ILE A 188 -19.51 8.56 -2.92
N ILE A 189 -19.51 9.41 -1.88
CA ILE A 189 -19.56 8.95 -0.48
C ILE A 189 -20.82 8.09 -0.26
N GLN A 190 -21.99 8.58 -0.65
CA GLN A 190 -23.28 7.93 -0.40
C GLN A 190 -23.42 6.59 -1.12
N GLU A 191 -22.86 6.46 -2.33
CA GLU A 191 -22.81 5.20 -3.09
C GLU A 191 -21.95 4.12 -2.41
N PHE A 192 -20.78 4.49 -1.87
CA PHE A 192 -19.79 3.54 -1.37
C PHE A 192 -19.77 3.36 0.16
N ARG A 193 -20.46 4.22 0.93
CA ARG A 193 -20.43 4.25 2.42
C ARG A 193 -20.66 2.89 3.11
N ASN A 194 -21.49 2.03 2.52
CA ASN A 194 -21.89 0.75 3.12
C ASN A 194 -20.78 -0.32 3.02
N ASP A 195 -19.83 -0.17 2.10
CA ASP A 195 -18.69 -1.08 1.91
C ASP A 195 -17.34 -0.44 2.27
N PHE A 196 -17.25 0.90 2.22
CA PHE A 196 -16.00 1.65 2.34
C PHE A 196 -16.14 2.86 3.29
N TYR A 197 -15.77 2.65 4.55
CA TYR A 197 -15.57 3.72 5.54
C TYR A 197 -14.23 4.43 5.29
N ASN A 198 -14.17 5.76 5.47
CA ASN A 198 -13.06 6.65 5.06
C ASN A 198 -12.71 6.54 3.57
N LEU A 199 -13.70 6.80 2.70
CA LEU A 199 -13.55 6.77 1.24
C LEU A 199 -12.50 7.78 0.74
N VAL A 200 -11.66 7.38 -0.22
CA VAL A 200 -10.74 8.29 -0.93
C VAL A 200 -10.75 8.03 -2.45
N TRP A 201 -11.12 9.04 -3.22
CA TRP A 201 -11.42 8.93 -4.65
C TRP A 201 -10.28 9.47 -5.51
N LEU A 202 -9.13 8.81 -5.43
CA LEU A 202 -7.88 9.26 -6.04
C LEU A 202 -7.37 8.30 -7.12
N TYR A 203 -7.19 8.83 -8.34
CA TYR A 203 -6.58 8.12 -9.45
C TYR A 203 -5.13 7.75 -9.12
N LYS A 204 -4.78 6.48 -9.34
CA LYS A 204 -3.52 5.86 -8.90
C LYS A 204 -3.21 6.08 -7.41
N SER A 205 -4.19 6.33 -6.54
CA SER A 205 -3.96 6.76 -5.14
C SER A 205 -3.08 8.01 -5.00
N ILE A 206 -3.13 8.92 -5.98
CA ILE A 206 -2.36 10.18 -6.02
C ILE A 206 -3.28 11.38 -6.34
N TYR A 207 -4.03 11.33 -7.44
CA TYR A 207 -4.67 12.52 -8.03
C TYR A 207 -6.19 12.50 -7.86
N PRO A 208 -6.82 13.52 -7.26
CA PRO A 208 -8.28 13.65 -7.30
C PRO A 208 -8.74 14.12 -8.70
N PRO A 209 -9.70 13.44 -9.34
CA PRO A 209 -10.05 13.70 -10.75
C PRO A 209 -10.45 15.14 -11.08
N LYS A 210 -11.11 15.83 -10.12
CA LYS A 210 -11.60 17.21 -10.26
C LYS A 210 -10.51 18.28 -10.08
N TYR A 211 -9.37 17.94 -9.47
CA TYR A 211 -8.36 18.91 -9.04
C TYR A 211 -6.93 18.45 -9.42
N PRO A 212 -6.54 18.53 -10.71
CA PRO A 212 -5.28 17.95 -11.19
C PRO A 212 -4.00 18.62 -10.63
N ASN A 213 -4.11 19.80 -10.01
CA ASN A 213 -3.01 20.52 -9.39
C ASN A 213 -2.88 20.33 -7.87
N ILE A 214 -3.59 19.36 -7.29
CA ILE A 214 -3.25 18.82 -5.96
C ILE A 214 -2.96 17.32 -6.07
N ALA A 215 -2.00 16.82 -5.29
CA ALA A 215 -1.62 15.41 -5.27
C ALA A 215 -1.39 14.91 -3.84
N PHE A 216 -1.75 13.65 -3.57
CA PHE A 216 -1.56 13.01 -2.28
C PHE A 216 -0.36 12.05 -2.32
N LEU A 217 0.52 12.16 -1.33
CA LEU A 217 1.73 11.36 -1.19
C LEU A 217 1.63 10.41 0.01
N GLY A 218 1.99 9.15 -0.19
CA GLY A 218 2.02 8.13 0.85
C GLY A 218 0.64 7.56 1.25
N LEU A 219 -0.43 7.88 0.52
CA LEU A 219 -1.78 7.37 0.82
C LEU A 219 -1.99 5.94 0.28
N SER A 220 -1.20 5.01 0.81
CA SER A 220 -1.11 3.61 0.37
C SER A 220 -0.89 2.67 1.57
N LEU A 221 -1.44 1.46 1.51
CA LEU A 221 -1.33 0.42 2.53
C LEU A 221 -0.92 -0.95 1.94
N GLY A 222 -0.27 -1.80 2.74
CA GLY A 222 0.13 -3.15 2.33
C GLY A 222 1.46 -3.22 1.57
N ALA A 223 2.24 -2.14 1.57
CA ALA A 223 3.50 -1.98 0.87
C ALA A 223 4.49 -1.13 1.70
N PRO A 224 5.82 -1.31 1.54
CA PRO A 224 6.82 -0.42 2.15
C PRO A 224 6.63 1.04 1.70
N ILE A 225 6.39 1.93 2.66
CA ILE A 225 5.90 3.29 2.36
C ILE A 225 6.93 4.20 1.66
N LEU A 226 8.22 4.05 1.99
CA LEU A 226 9.29 4.88 1.44
C LEU A 226 9.42 4.75 -0.09
N PRO A 227 9.58 3.55 -0.70
CA PRO A 227 9.65 3.43 -2.16
C PRO A 227 8.33 3.71 -2.88
N ILE A 228 7.18 3.49 -2.23
CA ILE A 228 5.88 3.95 -2.76
C ILE A 228 5.90 5.48 -2.90
N SER A 229 6.26 6.19 -1.83
CA SER A 229 6.29 7.65 -1.81
C SER A 229 7.35 8.23 -2.76
N GLU A 230 8.51 7.57 -2.92
CA GLU A 230 9.54 7.95 -3.90
C GLU A 230 9.03 7.90 -5.34
N MET A 231 8.32 6.82 -5.69
CA MET A 231 7.79 6.63 -7.03
C MET A 231 6.59 7.55 -7.31
N GLN A 232 5.71 7.73 -6.31
CA GLN A 232 4.64 8.72 -6.38
C GLN A 232 5.21 10.13 -6.59
N ALA A 233 6.23 10.54 -5.83
CA ALA A 233 6.88 11.85 -6.00
C ALA A 233 7.51 12.01 -7.40
N ARG A 234 8.15 10.96 -7.94
CA ARG A 234 8.68 10.97 -9.32
C ARG A 234 7.58 11.09 -10.38
N HIS A 235 6.41 10.48 -10.16
CA HIS A 235 5.25 10.63 -11.04
C HIS A 235 4.62 12.03 -10.91
N ILE A 236 4.50 12.58 -9.70
CA ILE A 236 3.96 13.93 -9.43
C ILE A 236 4.84 15.00 -10.06
N ILE A 237 6.14 15.02 -9.77
CA ILE A 237 7.09 15.97 -10.38
C ILE A 237 7.23 15.72 -11.89
N GLY A 238 7.11 14.45 -12.32
CA GLY A 238 7.02 14.08 -13.74
C GLY A 238 5.86 14.76 -14.46
N HIS A 239 4.67 14.75 -13.85
CA HIS A 239 3.47 15.41 -14.39
C HIS A 239 3.61 16.94 -14.36
N ILE A 240 3.94 17.52 -13.21
CA ILE A 240 4.04 18.98 -12.98
C ILE A 240 5.04 19.65 -13.94
N LYS A 241 6.09 18.94 -14.34
CA LYS A 241 7.14 19.45 -15.25
C LYS A 241 7.01 18.96 -16.69
N GLY A 242 5.89 18.33 -17.07
CA GLY A 242 5.64 17.85 -18.44
C GLY A 242 6.59 16.75 -18.93
N PHE A 243 7.24 16.04 -18.01
CA PHE A 243 8.22 14.98 -18.33
C PHE A 243 7.60 13.61 -18.60
N ILE A 244 6.33 13.43 -18.24
CA ILE A 244 5.52 12.23 -18.50
C ILE A 244 4.27 12.65 -19.27
N LYS A 245 3.50 11.68 -19.77
CA LYS A 245 2.21 11.98 -20.44
C LYS A 245 1.28 12.79 -19.52
N PRO A 246 0.46 13.72 -20.05
CA PRO A 246 -0.62 14.33 -19.28
C PRO A 246 -1.49 13.28 -18.59
N LEU A 247 -2.13 13.66 -17.48
CA LEU A 247 -3.15 12.83 -16.88
C LEU A 247 -4.30 12.60 -17.89
N PRO A 248 -4.95 11.43 -17.87
CA PRO A 248 -6.12 11.17 -18.70
C PRO A 248 -7.30 12.04 -18.25
N SER A 249 -8.40 12.03 -19.00
CA SER A 249 -9.58 12.84 -18.68
C SER A 249 -10.17 12.51 -17.30
N GLN A 250 -10.91 13.45 -16.71
CA GLN A 250 -11.62 13.25 -15.44
C GLN A 250 -12.47 11.96 -15.47
N TYR A 251 -13.21 11.74 -16.56
CA TYR A 251 -14.03 10.54 -16.77
C TYR A 251 -13.20 9.24 -16.77
N GLU A 252 -12.05 9.22 -17.45
CA GLU A 252 -11.16 8.04 -17.44
C GLU A 252 -10.54 7.79 -16.06
N MET A 253 -10.18 8.85 -15.34
CA MET A 253 -9.71 8.76 -13.96
C MET A 253 -10.79 8.19 -13.04
N GLU A 254 -12.02 8.72 -13.09
CA GLU A 254 -13.17 8.26 -12.30
C GLU A 254 -13.57 6.82 -12.65
N LYS A 255 -13.61 6.45 -13.94
CA LYS A 255 -13.82 5.08 -14.41
C LYS A 255 -12.74 4.12 -13.89
N SER A 256 -11.48 4.55 -13.87
CA SER A 256 -10.37 3.74 -13.33
C SER A 256 -10.46 3.56 -11.81
N ILE A 257 -10.88 4.60 -11.06
CA ILE A 257 -11.09 4.51 -9.61
C ILE A 257 -12.27 3.58 -9.31
N ARG A 258 -13.41 3.79 -9.96
CA ARG A 258 -14.64 2.99 -9.84
C ARG A 258 -14.39 1.50 -10.12
N ASN A 259 -13.66 1.18 -11.19
CA ASN A 259 -13.27 -0.20 -11.51
C ASN A 259 -12.39 -0.84 -10.40
N ASN A 260 -11.52 -0.07 -9.76
CA ASN A 260 -10.70 -0.56 -8.64
C ASN A 260 -11.56 -0.80 -7.39
N TYR A 261 -12.47 0.11 -7.04
CA TYR A 261 -13.41 -0.08 -5.93
C TYR A 261 -14.31 -1.31 -6.14
N GLU A 262 -14.85 -1.51 -7.34
CA GLU A 262 -15.62 -2.72 -7.70
C GLU A 262 -14.79 -4.00 -7.66
N ALA A 263 -13.52 -3.95 -8.09
CA ALA A 263 -12.61 -5.09 -7.98
C ALA A 263 -12.34 -5.45 -6.51
N ILE A 264 -12.20 -4.46 -5.62
CA ILE A 264 -12.02 -4.67 -4.18
C ILE A 264 -13.31 -5.22 -3.55
N ARG A 265 -14.48 -4.65 -3.87
CA ARG A 265 -15.83 -5.08 -3.42
C ARG A 265 -16.11 -6.56 -3.72
N LYS A 266 -15.50 -7.11 -4.77
CA LYS A 266 -15.62 -8.51 -5.21
C LYS A 266 -14.53 -9.46 -4.72
N ASN A 267 -13.34 -8.96 -4.36
CA ASN A 267 -12.13 -9.80 -4.14
C ASN A 267 -11.42 -9.55 -2.80
N SER A 268 -12.03 -8.87 -1.83
CA SER A 268 -11.42 -8.59 -0.53
C SER A 268 -12.48 -8.40 0.56
N CYS A 269 -12.10 -8.67 1.81
CA CYS A 269 -12.96 -8.44 2.97
C CYS A 269 -13.39 -6.96 3.04
N LYS A 270 -14.66 -6.72 3.38
CA LYS A 270 -15.32 -5.40 3.44
C LYS A 270 -14.84 -4.53 4.61
N HIS A 271 -13.56 -4.17 4.59
CA HIS A 271 -12.91 -3.34 5.60
C HIS A 271 -12.49 -1.98 5.03
N ALA A 272 -12.69 -0.92 5.82
CA ALA A 272 -12.31 0.47 5.53
C ALA A 272 -10.93 0.64 4.85
N ARG A 273 -9.96 -0.18 5.28
CA ARG A 273 -8.56 -0.09 4.86
C ARG A 273 -8.28 -0.69 3.48
N SER A 274 -9.22 -1.46 2.90
CA SER A 274 -9.05 -2.18 1.63
C SER A 274 -8.95 -1.23 0.43
N ALA A 275 -9.65 -0.09 0.45
CA ALA A 275 -9.67 0.91 -0.64
C ALA A 275 -8.29 1.43 -1.06
N ILE A 276 -7.37 1.58 -0.09
CA ILE A 276 -6.00 2.09 -0.28
C ILE A 276 -4.94 0.98 -0.30
N ARG A 277 -5.35 -0.30 -0.30
CA ARG A 277 -4.44 -1.45 -0.31
C ARG A 277 -3.79 -1.57 -1.68
N GLN A 278 -2.48 -1.40 -1.76
CA GLN A 278 -1.73 -1.52 -3.01
C GLN A 278 -0.96 -2.83 -3.09
N ASN A 279 -1.06 -3.49 -4.24
CA ASN A 279 -0.18 -4.58 -4.62
C ASN A 279 1.19 -3.98 -4.97
N TYR A 280 2.10 -3.95 -3.99
CA TYR A 280 3.38 -3.22 -3.98
C TYR A 280 4.04 -3.10 -5.37
N LEU A 281 4.27 -4.24 -6.02
CA LEU A 281 5.01 -4.29 -7.27
C LEU A 281 4.14 -3.93 -8.47
N SER A 282 2.88 -4.39 -8.57
CA SER A 282 2.07 -4.02 -9.75
C SER A 282 1.74 -2.52 -9.76
N TYR A 283 1.68 -1.91 -8.57
CA TYR A 283 1.54 -0.47 -8.39
C TYR A 283 2.80 0.29 -8.82
N LEU A 284 3.98 -0.07 -8.28
CA LEU A 284 5.25 0.53 -8.70
C LEU A 284 5.57 0.28 -10.18
N ASP A 285 5.21 -0.89 -10.71
CA ASP A 285 5.33 -1.24 -12.13
C ASP A 285 4.37 -0.43 -13.02
N SER A 286 3.22 0.04 -12.49
CA SER A 286 2.35 0.99 -13.21
C SER A 286 3.04 2.35 -13.28
N LEU A 287 3.34 2.95 -12.13
CA LEU A 287 3.93 4.29 -12.07
C LEU A 287 5.28 4.39 -12.78
N SER A 288 6.12 3.36 -12.68
CA SER A 288 7.45 3.35 -13.33
C SER A 288 7.39 3.25 -14.85
N LYS A 289 6.29 2.77 -15.45
CA LYS A 289 6.07 2.87 -16.90
C LYS A 289 5.83 4.32 -17.30
N ASP A 290 4.97 5.02 -16.56
CA ASP A 290 4.64 6.44 -16.82
C ASP A 290 5.87 7.34 -16.62
N VAL A 291 6.65 7.09 -15.55
CA VAL A 291 7.91 7.78 -15.22
C VAL A 291 9.05 7.44 -16.18
N GLY A 292 8.92 6.38 -17.00
CA GLY A 292 9.97 5.93 -17.91
C GLY A 292 11.18 5.34 -17.21
N CYS A 293 10.96 4.53 -16.15
CA CYS A 293 11.99 3.82 -15.37
C CYS A 293 11.62 2.35 -15.06
N TYR A 294 10.59 1.81 -15.70
CA TYR A 294 10.17 0.41 -15.53
C TYR A 294 11.29 -0.55 -15.96
N PRO A 295 11.62 -1.57 -15.14
CA PRO A 295 12.71 -2.51 -15.42
C PRO A 295 12.32 -3.54 -16.50
N TYR A 296 12.31 -3.13 -17.78
CA TYR A 296 11.94 -4.00 -18.90
C TYR A 296 12.92 -5.17 -19.08
N SER A 297 12.39 -6.40 -19.09
CA SER A 297 13.17 -7.64 -19.26
C SER A 297 14.15 -7.60 -20.45
N TYR A 298 13.73 -7.10 -21.60
CA TYR A 298 14.59 -7.05 -22.79
C TYR A 298 15.76 -6.06 -22.62
N GLU A 299 15.55 -4.94 -21.93
CA GLU A 299 16.60 -3.95 -21.65
C GLU A 299 17.60 -4.47 -20.61
N ILE A 300 17.11 -5.17 -19.58
CA ILE A 300 17.96 -5.81 -18.59
C ILE A 300 18.83 -6.89 -19.25
N ILE A 301 18.25 -7.74 -20.11
CA ILE A 301 18.99 -8.77 -20.84
C ILE A 301 20.02 -8.11 -21.79
N LYS A 302 19.64 -7.04 -22.51
CA LYS A 302 20.53 -6.32 -23.44
C LYS A 302 21.68 -5.58 -22.74
N LYS A 303 21.44 -4.96 -21.58
CA LYS A 303 22.42 -4.10 -20.87
C LYS A 303 23.23 -4.85 -19.81
N PHE A 304 22.67 -5.88 -19.17
CA PHE A 304 23.28 -6.56 -18.02
C PHE A 304 23.32 -8.11 -18.15
N GLY A 305 22.78 -8.66 -19.24
CA GLY A 305 22.81 -10.10 -19.53
C GLY A 305 21.74 -10.93 -18.81
N PHE A 306 21.47 -12.12 -19.36
CA PHE A 306 20.45 -13.05 -18.87
C PHE A 306 20.66 -13.50 -17.41
N SER A 307 21.91 -13.55 -16.93
CA SER A 307 22.22 -13.88 -15.54
C SER A 307 21.75 -12.81 -14.55
N PHE A 308 21.88 -11.53 -14.89
CA PHE A 308 21.37 -10.45 -14.04
C PHE A 308 19.84 -10.31 -14.16
N TRP A 309 19.27 -10.55 -15.34
CA TRP A 309 17.81 -10.64 -15.50
C TRP A 309 17.16 -11.69 -14.59
N LYS A 310 17.74 -12.90 -14.48
CA LYS A 310 17.28 -13.91 -13.51
C LYS A 310 17.31 -13.39 -12.06
N LEU A 311 18.32 -12.59 -11.70
CA LEU A 311 18.41 -12.01 -10.36
C LEU A 311 17.26 -11.03 -10.06
N ILE A 312 16.87 -10.21 -11.05
CA ILE A 312 15.71 -9.30 -10.94
C ILE A 312 14.39 -10.08 -10.83
N MET A 313 14.23 -11.17 -11.59
CA MET A 313 12.99 -11.94 -11.62
C MET A 313 12.78 -12.85 -10.40
N PHE A 314 13.86 -13.45 -9.89
CA PHE A 314 13.80 -14.51 -8.86
C PHE A 314 14.40 -14.11 -7.51
N GLY A 315 15.08 -12.96 -7.42
CA GLY A 315 15.66 -12.43 -6.19
C GLY A 315 14.72 -11.56 -5.35
N ILE A 316 15.31 -10.85 -4.38
CA ILE A 316 14.62 -9.90 -3.50
C ILE A 316 14.16 -8.66 -4.28
N ALA A 317 12.92 -8.26 -4.00
CA ALA A 317 12.17 -7.17 -4.62
C ALA A 317 12.63 -5.75 -4.24
N THR A 318 13.93 -5.49 -4.26
CA THR A 318 14.48 -4.19 -3.84
C THR A 318 13.93 -3.05 -4.70
N PRO A 319 13.57 -1.87 -4.14
CA PRO A 319 13.08 -0.75 -4.93
C PRO A 319 14.14 -0.15 -5.87
N VAL A 320 15.42 -0.46 -5.62
CA VAL A 320 16.59 -0.07 -6.42
C VAL A 320 16.43 -0.45 -7.92
N GLN A 321 15.66 -1.49 -8.24
CA GLN A 321 15.38 -1.86 -9.63
C GLN A 321 14.69 -0.74 -10.44
N TYR A 322 13.89 0.13 -9.80
CA TYR A 322 13.27 1.31 -10.43
C TYR A 322 14.23 2.53 -10.53
N ARG A 323 15.52 2.30 -10.25
CA ARG A 323 16.66 3.19 -10.49
C ARG A 323 17.71 2.55 -11.41
N LEU A 324 17.48 1.34 -11.93
CA LEU A 324 18.42 0.61 -12.79
C LEU A 324 18.45 1.12 -14.25
N LEU A 325 17.29 1.58 -14.74
CA LEU A 325 17.06 1.95 -16.14
C LEU A 325 16.24 3.25 -16.24
N GLY A 326 16.35 3.92 -17.38
CA GLY A 326 15.53 5.07 -17.73
C GLY A 326 15.71 6.29 -16.81
N ARG A 327 14.62 7.04 -16.63
CA ARG A 327 14.63 8.37 -16.02
C ARG A 327 15.02 8.33 -14.53
N ASN A 328 15.97 9.20 -14.17
CA ASN A 328 16.55 9.30 -12.83
C ASN A 328 17.19 7.99 -12.34
N SER A 329 17.73 7.18 -13.26
CA SER A 329 18.56 6.03 -12.90
C SER A 329 19.79 6.43 -12.06
N TRP A 330 20.30 5.49 -11.28
CA TRP A 330 21.43 5.64 -10.38
C TRP A 330 22.50 4.61 -10.72
N GLU A 331 23.76 5.04 -10.82
CA GLU A 331 24.86 4.21 -11.30
C GLU A 331 25.08 2.96 -10.44
N GLY A 332 25.18 3.12 -9.13
CA GLY A 332 25.34 2.02 -8.16
C GLY A 332 24.10 1.12 -7.96
N ALA A 333 23.02 1.30 -8.76
CA ALA A 333 21.81 0.51 -8.62
C ALA A 333 22.05 -0.98 -8.87
N ARG A 334 22.92 -1.33 -9.83
CA ARG A 334 23.28 -2.73 -10.14
C ARG A 334 24.01 -3.38 -8.96
N GLU A 335 24.98 -2.67 -8.39
CA GLU A 335 25.86 -3.14 -7.32
C GLU A 335 25.07 -3.30 -6.02
N ALA A 336 24.17 -2.38 -5.72
CA ALA A 336 23.23 -2.50 -4.61
C ALA A 336 22.28 -3.71 -4.78
N ILE A 337 21.74 -3.94 -5.98
CA ILE A 337 20.90 -5.13 -6.26
C ILE A 337 21.69 -6.43 -6.08
N LEU A 338 22.96 -6.47 -6.53
CA LEU A 338 23.86 -7.60 -6.29
C LEU A 338 24.12 -7.81 -4.79
N LEU A 339 24.38 -6.73 -4.04
CA LEU A 339 24.64 -6.77 -2.60
C LEU A 339 23.45 -7.32 -1.81
N TYR A 340 22.24 -6.78 -2.03
CA TYR A 340 21.01 -7.27 -1.38
C TYR A 340 20.70 -8.73 -1.71
N ASN A 341 21.11 -9.21 -2.89
CA ASN A 341 20.88 -10.59 -3.31
C ASN A 341 22.04 -11.57 -3.02
N LYS A 342 23.15 -11.10 -2.44
CA LYS A 342 24.38 -11.88 -2.21
C LYS A 342 24.14 -13.20 -1.46
N ASN A 343 23.15 -13.24 -0.56
CA ASN A 343 22.75 -14.44 0.18
C ASN A 343 21.43 -15.06 -0.31
N SER A 344 20.60 -14.32 -1.04
CA SER A 344 19.27 -14.76 -1.52
C SER A 344 19.31 -15.92 -2.52
N PHE A 345 20.49 -16.17 -3.10
CA PHE A 345 20.77 -17.30 -3.97
C PHE A 345 21.74 -18.32 -3.36
N LYS A 346 21.73 -18.51 -2.04
CA LYS A 346 22.08 -19.83 -1.49
C LYS A 346 21.01 -20.83 -1.97
N PRO A 347 21.32 -21.79 -2.86
CA PRO A 347 20.32 -22.76 -3.28
C PRO A 347 19.91 -23.60 -2.05
N ILE A 348 18.60 -23.83 -1.89
CA ILE A 348 18.11 -24.84 -0.95
C ILE A 348 18.80 -26.15 -1.33
N ALA A 349 19.63 -26.68 -0.42
CA ALA A 349 20.56 -27.73 -0.76
C ALA A 349 19.82 -29.00 -1.23
N LYS A 350 20.40 -29.70 -2.22
CA LYS A 350 19.88 -30.94 -2.82
C LYS A 350 18.58 -30.83 -3.64
N ARG A 351 18.48 -29.87 -4.58
CA ARG A 351 17.61 -30.02 -5.78
C ARG A 351 18.40 -29.89 -7.08
N SER A 352 18.07 -30.75 -8.06
CA SER A 352 18.84 -30.92 -9.30
C SER A 352 18.85 -29.66 -10.18
N LYS A 353 19.98 -29.39 -10.83
CA LYS A 353 20.11 -28.34 -11.87
C LYS A 353 19.05 -28.50 -12.97
N VAL A 354 18.69 -29.74 -13.32
CA VAL A 354 17.68 -30.08 -14.34
C VAL A 354 16.28 -29.65 -13.91
N TYR A 355 15.93 -29.84 -12.63
CA TYR A 355 14.60 -29.47 -12.10
C TYR A 355 14.39 -27.94 -12.15
N ASN A 356 15.41 -27.18 -11.77
CA ASN A 356 15.39 -25.72 -11.90
C ASN A 356 15.33 -25.28 -13.38
N LEU A 357 16.05 -25.95 -14.28
CA LEU A 357 16.00 -25.67 -15.72
C LEU A 357 14.61 -25.91 -16.31
N LEU A 358 13.95 -27.03 -15.97
CA LEU A 358 12.58 -27.33 -16.39
C LEU A 358 11.57 -26.30 -15.86
N ILE A 359 11.73 -25.84 -14.62
CA ILE A 359 10.93 -24.74 -14.06
C ILE A 359 11.17 -23.44 -14.83
N TYR A 360 12.41 -23.09 -15.17
CA TYR A 360 12.69 -21.90 -15.99
C TYR A 360 12.10 -22.00 -17.41
N ILE A 361 12.15 -23.18 -18.04
CA ILE A 361 11.51 -23.42 -19.36
C ILE A 361 10.00 -23.23 -19.24
N LEU A 362 9.35 -23.86 -18.25
CA LEU A 362 7.90 -23.72 -18.02
C LEU A 362 7.49 -22.27 -17.77
N ILE A 363 8.27 -21.52 -16.98
CA ILE A 363 8.02 -20.09 -16.72
C ILE A 363 8.20 -19.25 -17.98
N ILE A 364 9.23 -19.51 -18.79
CA ILE A 364 9.44 -18.80 -20.07
C ILE A 364 8.28 -19.10 -21.03
N SER A 365 7.84 -20.36 -21.16
CA SER A 365 6.68 -20.73 -21.96
C SER A 365 5.40 -20.02 -21.47
N LEU A 366 5.15 -19.94 -20.16
CA LEU A 366 4.00 -19.23 -19.60
C LEU A 366 4.05 -17.71 -19.86
N ILE A 367 5.25 -17.10 -19.79
CA ILE A 367 5.45 -15.67 -20.11
C ILE A 367 5.21 -15.41 -21.62
N LEU A 368 5.64 -16.32 -22.49
CA LEU A 368 5.42 -16.22 -23.94
C LEU A 368 3.95 -16.45 -24.32
N LEU A 369 3.28 -17.46 -23.73
CA LEU A 369 1.85 -17.69 -23.92
C LEU A 369 1.01 -16.48 -23.49
N LYS A 370 1.34 -15.87 -22.34
CA LYS A 370 0.66 -14.65 -21.86
C LYS A 370 0.97 -13.39 -22.69
N ARG A 371 1.94 -13.45 -23.62
CA ARG A 371 2.20 -12.38 -24.60
C ARG A 371 1.38 -12.55 -25.90
N ASN A 372 0.92 -13.77 -26.19
CA ASN A 372 0.08 -14.07 -27.35
C ASN A 372 -1.43 -13.94 -27.05
N GLY A 373 -1.82 -13.93 -25.77
CA GLY A 373 -3.11 -13.40 -25.36
C GLY A 373 -3.09 -11.88 -25.48
N THR A 374 -3.92 -11.32 -26.36
CA THR A 374 -4.24 -9.89 -26.37
C THR A 374 -4.84 -9.48 -25.01
N GLU A 375 -4.62 -8.23 -24.61
CA GLU A 375 -5.44 -7.65 -23.56
C GLU A 375 -6.91 -7.67 -24.03
N PRO A 376 -7.89 -8.03 -23.18
CA PRO A 376 -9.29 -8.00 -23.58
C PRO A 376 -9.68 -6.54 -23.88
N ASP A 377 -9.96 -6.27 -25.15
CA ASP A 377 -10.37 -4.96 -25.63
C ASP A 377 -11.76 -4.64 -25.08
N ASN A 378 -11.81 -3.95 -23.94
CA ASN A 378 -13.04 -3.57 -23.24
C ASN A 378 -13.77 -2.40 -23.93
N ARG A 379 -13.84 -2.43 -25.27
CA ARG A 379 -14.86 -1.74 -26.05
C ARG A 379 -16.14 -2.59 -25.98
N PRO A 380 -17.28 -2.04 -25.56
CA PRO A 380 -18.56 -2.73 -25.72
C PRO A 380 -18.85 -2.88 -27.22
N ASN A 381 -19.37 -4.03 -27.63
CA ASN A 381 -19.95 -4.17 -28.96
C ASN A 381 -21.14 -3.21 -29.07
N VAL A 382 -21.10 -2.30 -30.05
CA VAL A 382 -22.22 -1.44 -30.42
C VAL A 382 -22.91 -2.10 -31.61
N GLU A 383 -23.58 -3.22 -31.37
CA GLU A 383 -24.36 -3.94 -32.38
C GLU A 383 -25.37 -4.89 -31.71
N GLU A 384 -26.46 -4.32 -31.21
CA GLU A 384 -27.86 -4.77 -31.43
C GLU A 384 -28.82 -3.68 -30.88
N LEU A 385 -30.07 -3.68 -31.36
CA LEU A 385 -31.08 -2.61 -31.17
C LEU A 385 -32.12 -2.94 -30.08
#